data_AF-A0A1H2HND1-F1
#
_entry.id   AF-A0A1H2HND1-F1
#
_cell.length_a   1.000
_cell.length_b   1.000
_cell.length_c   1.000
_cell.angle_alpha   90.00
_cell.angle_beta   90.00
_cell.angle_gamma   90.00
#
_symmetry.space_group_name_H-M   'P 1'
#
loop_
_entity.id
_entity.type
_entity.pdbx_description
1 polymer ?
#
loop_
_entity_poly.entity_id
_entity_poly.type
_entity_poly.pdbx_seq_one_letter_code
_entity_poly.pdbx_strand_id
1 'polypeptide(L)'
;MNIRRGILPGILVVVVVASVIGTLLGYGRVVFNAWFIGVCVLIVLGLLSMFYLLITGNKKKQTAQAELIGELPAVPADPGAERRGPDTGLYLGSTMAPSWQNRVVVGDISDRASASIAEFAAGVLISRQGASDIWIPRESITAVRTERGIAGKVMSADGVLVIRWVLPSGTEIDSGIRADDKSIYPGWVNAFAGQHDSEQGTQE
;
A
#
# COMPACT_ATOMS: atom_id res chain seq x y z
N MET A 1 -20.26 -3.82 -24.77
CA MET A 1 -20.64 -5.10 -25.40
C MET A 1 -20.56 -6.19 -24.34
N ASN A 2 -21.63 -6.99 -24.25
CA ASN A 2 -22.04 -7.81 -23.11
C ASN A 2 -21.02 -8.81 -22.58
N ILE A 3 -20.94 -8.85 -21.25
CA ILE A 3 -20.24 -9.85 -20.44
C ILE A 3 -20.78 -11.24 -20.79
N ARG A 4 -19.85 -12.16 -21.06
CA ARG A 4 -20.08 -13.58 -21.35
C ARG A 4 -20.90 -14.26 -20.24
N ARG A 5 -22.23 -14.24 -20.36
CA ARG A 5 -23.20 -14.96 -19.50
C ARG A 5 -23.40 -16.44 -19.89
N GLY A 6 -22.42 -17.06 -20.52
CA GLY A 6 -22.59 -18.37 -21.17
C GLY A 6 -22.12 -19.60 -20.39
N ILE A 7 -21.28 -19.45 -19.36
CA ILE A 7 -20.60 -20.61 -18.75
C ILE A 7 -21.43 -21.23 -17.61
N LEU A 8 -22.10 -20.41 -16.79
CA LEU A 8 -22.98 -20.90 -15.71
C LEU A 8 -24.15 -21.80 -16.18
N PRO A 9 -24.90 -21.47 -17.25
CA PRO A 9 -26.00 -22.33 -17.69
C PRO A 9 -25.50 -23.65 -18.29
N GLY A 10 -24.33 -23.66 -18.94
CA GLY A 10 -23.74 -24.87 -19.50
C GLY A 10 -23.37 -25.91 -18.44
N ILE A 11 -22.78 -25.48 -17.32
CA ILE A 11 -22.44 -26.37 -16.20
C ILE A 11 -23.72 -26.96 -15.59
N LEU A 12 -24.76 -26.15 -15.40
CA LEU A 12 -26.04 -26.61 -14.86
C LEU A 12 -26.68 -27.67 -15.76
N VAL A 13 -26.67 -27.46 -17.08
CA VAL A 13 -27.22 -28.41 -18.06
C VAL A 13 -26.44 -29.72 -18.07
N VAL A 14 -25.10 -29.67 -18.01
CA VAL A 14 -24.27 -30.88 -17.95
C VAL A 14 -24.54 -31.68 -16.68
N VAL A 15 -24.70 -31.01 -15.54
CA VAL A 15 -25.05 -31.66 -14.26
C VAL A 15 -26.44 -32.30 -14.30
N VAL A 16 -27.43 -31.63 -14.89
CA VAL A 16 -28.80 -32.16 -15.03
C VAL A 16 -28.84 -33.35 -16.00
N VAL A 17 -28.16 -33.28 -17.14
CA VAL A 17 -28.11 -34.37 -18.13
C VAL A 17 -27.39 -35.59 -17.56
N ALA A 18 -26.27 -35.41 -16.85
CA ALA A 18 -25.57 -36.49 -16.16
C ALA A 18 -26.46 -37.16 -15.10
N SER A 19 -27.30 -36.39 -14.41
CA SER A 19 -28.26 -36.88 -13.40
C SER A 19 -29.37 -37.77 -14.01
N VAL A 20 -29.94 -37.34 -15.13
CA VAL A 20 -30.98 -38.09 -15.85
C VAL A 20 -30.42 -39.40 -16.41
N ILE A 21 -29.22 -39.36 -16.99
CA ILE A 21 -28.55 -40.54 -17.56
C ILE A 21 -28.15 -41.55 -16.49
N GLY A 22 -27.64 -41.09 -15.34
CA GLY A 22 -27.34 -41.98 -14.21
C GLY A 22 -28.59 -42.75 -13.74
N THR A 23 -29.72 -42.05 -13.63
CA THR A 23 -30.98 -42.64 -13.15
C THR A 23 -31.50 -43.76 -14.07
N LEU A 24 -31.22 -43.69 -15.37
CA LEU A 24 -31.66 -44.68 -16.37
C LEU A 24 -30.90 -46.02 -16.33
N LEU A 25 -29.69 -46.07 -15.74
CA LEU A 25 -28.79 -47.23 -15.80
C LEU A 25 -28.79 -48.13 -14.55
N GLY A 26 -29.72 -47.93 -13.61
CA GLY A 26 -29.95 -48.86 -12.47
C GLY A 26 -28.89 -48.86 -11.36
N TYR A 27 -27.66 -48.42 -11.63
CA TYR A 27 -26.60 -48.18 -10.64
C TYR A 27 -26.55 -46.72 -10.16
N GLY A 28 -27.29 -45.84 -10.84
CA GLY A 28 -26.86 -44.44 -10.90
C GLY A 28 -27.23 -43.56 -9.73
N ARG A 29 -28.26 -43.83 -8.91
CA ARG A 29 -28.62 -42.86 -7.86
C ARG A 29 -27.59 -42.78 -6.74
N VAL A 30 -27.04 -43.92 -6.31
CA VAL A 30 -26.02 -43.97 -5.24
C VAL A 30 -24.67 -43.50 -5.77
N VAL A 31 -24.25 -43.97 -6.94
CA VAL A 31 -22.99 -43.58 -7.57
C VAL A 31 -23.00 -42.09 -7.97
N PHE A 32 -24.12 -41.59 -8.50
CA PHE A 32 -24.30 -40.17 -8.82
C PHE A 32 -24.30 -39.31 -7.56
N ASN A 33 -25.02 -39.68 -6.51
CA ASN A 33 -25.00 -38.92 -5.25
C ASN A 33 -23.60 -38.90 -4.64
N ALA A 34 -22.88 -40.03 -4.64
CA ALA A 34 -21.51 -40.09 -4.16
C ALA A 34 -20.57 -39.19 -4.98
N TRP A 35 -20.68 -39.22 -6.31
CA TRP A 35 -19.91 -38.35 -7.20
C TRP A 35 -20.27 -36.87 -7.02
N PHE A 36 -21.55 -36.53 -6.95
CA PHE A 36 -22.06 -35.17 -6.76
C PHE A 36 -21.62 -34.60 -5.41
N ILE A 37 -21.71 -35.40 -4.33
CA ILE A 37 -21.19 -35.03 -3.01
C ILE A 37 -19.68 -34.80 -3.10
N GLY A 38 -18.93 -35.68 -3.77
CA GLY A 38 -17.49 -35.52 -3.99
C GLY A 38 -17.13 -34.21 -4.69
N VAL A 39 -17.83 -33.86 -5.77
CA VAL A 39 -17.64 -32.59 -6.49
C VAL A 39 -17.98 -31.39 -5.61
N CYS A 40 -19.10 -31.43 -4.89
CA CYS A 40 -19.49 -30.37 -3.95
C CYS A 40 -18.44 -30.17 -2.85
N VAL A 41 -17.89 -31.26 -2.29
CA VAL A 41 -16.82 -31.21 -1.29
C VAL A 41 -15.56 -30.56 -1.87
N LEU A 42 -15.14 -30.94 -3.08
CA LEU A 42 -13.97 -30.33 -3.73
C LEU A 42 -14.17 -28.83 -3.98
N ILE A 43 -15.36 -28.42 -4.41
CA ILE A 43 -15.69 -27.00 -4.60
C ILE A 43 -15.63 -26.25 -3.27
N VAL A 44 -16.24 -26.80 -2.21
CA VAL A 44 -16.23 -26.20 -0.88
C VAL A 44 -14.79 -26.11 -0.34
N LEU A 45 -13.99 -27.15 -0.48
CA LEU A 45 -12.57 -27.13 -0.08
C LEU A 45 -11.77 -26.10 -0.88
N GLY A 46 -12.03 -25.98 -2.19
CA GLY A 46 -11.41 -24.96 -3.04
C GLY A 46 -11.77 -23.54 -2.59
N LEU A 47 -13.04 -23.28 -2.30
CA LEU A 47 -13.51 -21.99 -1.77
C LEU A 47 -12.91 -21.70 -0.39
N LEU A 48 -12.91 -22.67 0.52
CA LEU A 48 -12.31 -22.52 1.86
C LEU A 48 -10.81 -22.25 1.77
N SER A 49 -10.08 -22.95 0.90
CA SER A 49 -8.66 -22.71 0.65
C SER A 49 -8.42 -21.30 0.09
N MET A 50 -9.23 -20.85 -0.87
CA MET A 50 -9.17 -19.49 -1.41
C MET A 50 -9.41 -18.43 -0.32
N PHE A 51 -10.47 -18.58 0.48
CA PHE A 51 -10.73 -17.69 1.61
C PHE A 51 -9.60 -17.70 2.63
N TYR A 52 -9.05 -18.87 2.95
CA TYR A 52 -7.93 -19.01 3.85
C TYR A 52 -6.68 -18.25 3.35
N LEU A 53 -6.34 -18.39 2.07
CA LEU A 53 -5.20 -17.68 1.46
C LEU A 53 -5.40 -16.16 1.42
N LEU A 54 -6.63 -15.69 1.17
CA LEU A 54 -6.95 -14.27 1.20
C LEU A 54 -6.80 -13.67 2.61
N ILE A 55 -7.22 -14.41 3.65
CA ILE A 55 -7.12 -13.97 5.04
C ILE A 55 -5.67 -14.03 5.55
N THR A 56 -4.93 -15.10 5.22
CA THR A 56 -3.57 -15.31 5.74
C THR A 56 -2.50 -14.58 4.93
N GLY A 57 -2.73 -14.35 3.63
CA GLY A 57 -1.77 -13.68 2.75
C GLY A 57 -1.41 -12.28 3.23
N ASN A 58 -2.39 -11.53 3.74
CA ASN A 58 -2.15 -10.16 4.24
C ASN A 58 -1.33 -10.16 5.53
N LYS A 59 -1.56 -11.12 6.44
CA LYS A 59 -0.82 -11.22 7.70
C LYS A 59 0.66 -11.51 7.46
N LYS A 60 0.97 -12.46 6.56
CA LYS A 60 2.36 -12.78 6.21
C LYS A 60 3.10 -11.58 5.62
N LYS A 61 2.42 -10.80 4.77
CA LYS A 61 2.99 -9.57 4.20
C LYS A 61 3.24 -8.49 5.25
N GLN A 62 2.31 -8.31 6.20
CA GLN A 62 2.48 -7.36 7.30
C GLN A 62 3.67 -7.73 8.18
N THR A 63 3.82 -9.00 8.56
CA THR A 63 4.96 -9.45 9.38
C THR A 63 6.28 -9.25 8.66
N ALA A 64 6.38 -9.62 7.37
CA ALA A 64 7.59 -9.41 6.59
C ALA A 64 7.93 -7.92 6.44
N GLN A 65 6.93 -7.05 6.31
CA GLN A 65 7.16 -5.61 6.23
C GLN A 65 7.52 -5.00 7.59
N ALA A 66 7.02 -5.54 8.70
CA ALA A 66 7.36 -5.04 10.04
C ALA A 66 8.87 -5.11 10.32
N GLU A 67 9.53 -6.18 9.87
CA GLU A 67 10.99 -6.33 9.97
C GLU A 67 11.73 -5.31 9.09
N LEU A 68 11.21 -5.03 7.89
CA LEU A 68 11.79 -4.04 6.98
C LEU A 68 11.61 -2.60 7.47
N ILE A 69 10.47 -2.28 8.09
CA ILE A 69 10.20 -0.92 8.57
C ILE A 69 10.92 -0.65 9.89
N GLY A 70 10.96 -1.64 10.79
CA GLY A 70 11.57 -1.48 12.10
C GLY A 70 10.90 -0.39 12.93
N GLU A 71 11.68 0.24 13.81
CA GLU A 71 11.22 1.36 14.64
C GLU A 71 11.45 2.69 13.92
N LEU A 72 10.44 3.57 13.99
CA LEU A 72 10.53 4.91 13.43
C LEU A 72 11.39 5.81 14.33
N PRO A 73 12.20 6.71 13.75
CA PRO A 73 12.92 7.72 14.52
C PRO A 73 11.96 8.53 15.40
N ALA A 74 12.31 8.69 16.67
CA ALA A 74 11.57 9.56 17.58
C ALA A 74 11.86 11.04 17.28
N VAL A 75 10.91 11.92 17.59
CA VAL A 75 11.13 13.37 17.55
C VAL A 75 12.20 13.73 18.59
N PRO A 76 13.31 14.37 18.21
CA PRO A 76 14.34 14.77 19.16
C PRO A 76 13.81 15.86 20.11
N ALA A 77 14.33 15.90 21.34
CA ALA A 77 13.95 16.91 22.33
C ALA A 77 14.30 18.34 21.88
N ASP A 78 15.37 18.49 21.10
CA ASP A 78 15.74 19.73 20.43
C ASP A 78 15.93 19.47 18.92
N PRO A 79 14.90 19.72 18.10
CA PRO A 79 14.99 19.61 16.64
C PRO A 79 15.79 20.76 16.00
N GLY A 80 16.20 21.76 16.79
CA GLY A 80 16.87 22.97 16.33
C GLY A 80 15.91 24.01 15.75
N ALA A 81 16.47 25.03 15.11
CA ALA A 81 15.68 26.15 14.56
C ALA A 81 14.73 25.69 13.45
N GLU A 82 13.48 26.17 13.52
CA GLU A 82 12.51 26.02 12.44
C GLU A 82 12.94 26.86 11.22
N ARG A 83 12.93 26.23 10.05
CA ARG A 83 13.36 26.82 8.78
C ARG A 83 12.19 27.09 7.85
N ARG A 84 11.21 26.20 7.81
CA ARG A 84 10.02 26.28 6.93
C ARG A 84 8.81 25.66 7.60
N GLY A 85 7.63 26.19 7.29
CA GLY A 85 6.37 25.77 7.88
C GLY A 85 6.02 26.56 9.15
N PRO A 86 5.06 26.06 9.95
CA PRO A 86 4.27 24.86 9.69
C PRO A 86 3.28 25.10 8.55
N ASP A 87 3.32 24.24 7.52
CA ASP A 87 2.38 24.26 6.40
C ASP A 87 1.31 23.20 6.60
N THR A 88 0.03 23.53 6.40
CA THR A 88 -1.07 22.58 6.61
C THR A 88 -1.38 21.75 5.37
N GLY A 89 -1.98 20.59 5.59
CA GLY A 89 -2.52 19.76 4.53
C GLY A 89 -2.97 18.40 5.02
N LEU A 90 -2.78 17.42 4.15
CA LEU A 90 -3.29 16.08 4.33
C LEU A 90 -2.20 15.06 4.01
N TYR A 91 -1.81 14.33 5.04
CA TYR A 91 -0.91 13.20 4.90
C TYR A 91 -1.62 12.04 4.20
N LEU A 92 -1.02 11.48 3.15
CA LEU A 92 -1.65 10.48 2.28
C LEU A 92 -1.23 9.03 2.60
N GLY A 93 -0.17 8.88 3.40
CA GLY A 93 0.45 7.61 3.76
C GLY A 93 1.86 7.44 3.19
N SER A 94 2.62 6.51 3.77
CA SER A 94 3.92 6.08 3.27
C SER A 94 3.82 4.89 2.32
N THR A 95 4.76 4.81 1.39
CA THR A 95 4.94 3.67 0.48
C THR A 95 6.39 3.21 0.43
N MET A 96 6.61 1.92 0.18
CA MET A 96 7.94 1.39 -0.11
C MET A 96 8.48 2.05 -1.38
N ALA A 97 9.65 2.68 -1.32
CA ALA A 97 10.29 3.21 -2.50
C ALA A 97 10.83 2.06 -3.39
N PRO A 98 10.84 2.21 -4.72
CA PRO A 98 10.32 3.33 -5.52
C PRO A 98 8.83 3.18 -5.90
N SER A 99 8.10 2.22 -5.31
CA SER A 99 6.75 1.86 -5.72
C SER A 99 5.67 2.69 -5.02
N TRP A 100 5.18 3.74 -5.68
CA TRP A 100 4.11 4.64 -5.20
C TRP A 100 2.75 3.95 -4.87
N GLN A 101 2.55 2.69 -5.27
CA GLN A 101 1.35 1.92 -4.92
C GLN A 101 1.53 1.00 -3.71
N ASN A 102 2.78 0.71 -3.34
CA ASN A 102 3.12 -0.29 -2.33
C ASN A 102 3.07 0.33 -0.93
N ARG A 103 1.87 0.40 -0.35
CA ARG A 103 1.64 0.99 0.98
C ARG A 103 2.47 0.30 2.06
N VAL A 104 3.00 1.12 2.97
CA VAL A 104 3.53 0.61 4.24
C VAL A 104 2.36 0.34 5.17
N VAL A 105 2.09 -0.92 5.48
CA VAL A 105 0.95 -1.37 6.31
C VAL A 105 1.35 -1.70 7.75
N VAL A 106 2.50 -1.18 8.19
CA VAL A 106 3.04 -1.33 9.54
C VAL A 106 2.76 -0.06 10.31
N GLY A 107 2.29 -0.19 11.56
CA GLY A 107 1.90 0.96 12.38
C GLY A 107 0.77 1.76 11.75
N ASP A 108 0.78 3.07 11.97
CA ASP A 108 -0.22 4.01 11.47
C ASP A 108 0.32 4.89 10.32
N ILE A 109 1.52 4.64 9.80
CA ILE A 109 2.12 5.48 8.74
C ILE A 109 1.47 5.30 7.37
N SER A 110 0.57 4.33 7.20
CA SER A 110 -0.37 4.25 6.05
C SER A 110 -1.55 5.20 6.14
N ASP A 111 -1.85 5.68 7.35
CA ASP A 111 -3.15 6.21 7.68
C ASP A 111 -3.24 7.66 7.26
N ARG A 112 -4.33 7.98 6.58
CA ARG A 112 -4.58 9.32 6.08
C ARG A 112 -5.01 10.19 7.26
N ALA A 113 -4.31 11.29 7.48
CA ALA A 113 -4.57 12.19 8.59
C ALA A 113 -4.40 13.64 8.13
N SER A 114 -5.24 14.54 8.66
CA SER A 114 -4.95 15.98 8.58
C SER A 114 -3.61 16.21 9.27
N ALA A 115 -2.73 16.97 8.64
CA ALA A 115 -1.35 17.09 9.08
C ALA A 115 -0.80 18.50 8.86
N SER A 116 0.21 18.85 9.64
CA SER A 116 1.12 19.97 9.36
C SER A 116 2.53 19.44 9.11
N ILE A 117 3.26 20.09 8.22
CA ILE A 117 4.66 19.79 7.93
C ILE A 117 5.53 21.00 8.27
N ALA A 118 6.62 20.76 8.99
CA ALA A 118 7.61 21.78 9.33
C ALA A 118 9.03 21.23 9.15
N GLU A 119 9.92 22.02 8.56
CA GLU A 119 11.34 21.73 8.50
C GLU A 119 12.05 22.40 9.67
N PHE A 120 12.83 21.63 10.40
CA PHE A 120 13.77 22.06 11.41
C PHE A 120 15.21 21.81 10.95
N ALA A 121 16.18 22.37 11.69
CA ALA A 121 17.59 22.17 11.40
C ALA A 121 18.00 20.68 11.38
N ALA A 122 17.43 19.87 12.29
CA ALA A 122 17.73 18.45 12.43
C ALA A 122 16.90 17.52 11.52
N GLY A 123 15.83 18.01 10.88
CA GLY A 123 14.94 17.14 10.11
C GLY A 123 13.58 17.74 9.80
N VAL A 124 12.64 16.91 9.37
CA VAL A 124 11.28 17.30 9.02
C VAL A 124 10.30 16.62 9.98
N LEU A 125 9.40 17.39 10.55
CA LEU A 125 8.30 16.90 11.36
C LEU A 125 7.01 16.93 10.55
N ILE A 126 6.30 15.80 10.51
CA ILE A 126 4.92 15.72 10.04
C ILE A 126 4.05 15.43 11.26
N SER A 127 3.36 16.45 11.77
CA SER A 127 2.43 16.28 12.88
C SER A 127 1.07 15.86 12.34
N ARG A 128 0.50 14.78 12.89
CA ARG A 128 -0.72 14.14 12.36
C ARG A 128 -1.83 14.15 13.40
N GLN A 129 -3.04 14.51 12.97
CA GLN A 129 -4.23 14.48 13.83
C GLN A 129 -4.83 13.07 13.87
N GLY A 130 -4.91 12.50 15.07
CA GLY A 130 -5.46 11.15 15.29
C GLY A 130 -4.51 9.99 14.92
N ALA A 131 -3.24 10.29 14.67
CA ALA A 131 -2.16 9.33 14.41
C ALA A 131 -0.85 9.87 15.03
N SER A 132 0.17 9.04 15.20
CA SER A 132 1.48 9.42 15.75
C SER A 132 2.19 10.45 14.86
N ASP A 133 3.05 11.30 15.42
CA ASP A 133 3.89 12.16 14.60
C ASP A 133 4.94 11.35 13.82
N ILE A 134 5.38 11.86 12.68
CA ILE A 134 6.48 11.27 11.90
C ILE A 134 7.65 12.24 11.91
N TRP A 135 8.77 11.81 12.48
CA TRP A 135 10.05 12.51 12.39
C TRP A 135 10.90 11.90 11.27
N ILE A 136 11.39 12.75 10.38
CA ILE A 136 12.27 12.38 9.28
C ILE A 136 13.62 13.09 9.51
N PRO A 137 14.65 12.38 10.01
CA PRO A 137 15.98 12.97 10.22
C PRO A 137 16.55 13.54 8.92
N ARG A 138 17.20 14.71 8.98
CA ARG A 138 17.70 15.42 7.79
C ARG A 138 18.66 14.57 6.96
N GLU A 139 19.52 13.82 7.63
CA GLU A 139 20.52 12.91 7.05
C GLU A 139 19.90 11.68 6.38
N SER A 140 18.66 11.32 6.75
CA SER A 140 17.95 10.20 6.15
C SER A 140 17.26 10.55 4.83
N ILE A 141 17.10 11.84 4.53
CA ILE A 141 16.35 12.33 3.37
C ILE A 141 17.23 12.22 2.12
N THR A 142 16.77 11.40 1.17
CA THR A 142 17.46 11.16 -0.10
C THR A 142 16.87 12.00 -1.24
N ALA A 143 15.58 12.34 -1.17
CA ALA A 143 14.94 13.20 -2.16
C ALA A 143 13.70 13.92 -1.62
N VAL A 144 13.46 15.14 -2.10
CA VAL A 144 12.18 15.86 -1.92
C VAL A 144 11.70 16.33 -3.29
N ARG A 145 10.52 15.88 -3.70
CA ARG A 145 10.01 16.09 -5.06
C ARG A 145 8.49 16.21 -5.09
N THR A 146 7.95 16.74 -6.17
CA THR A 146 6.52 16.69 -6.45
C THR A 146 6.17 15.45 -7.26
N GLU A 147 5.05 14.83 -6.95
CA GLU A 147 4.55 13.63 -7.62
C GLU A 147 3.07 13.78 -7.98
N ARG A 148 2.64 13.03 -8.99
CA ARG A 148 1.21 12.96 -9.38
C ARG A 148 0.40 12.07 -8.43
N GLY A 149 1.03 11.26 -7.59
CA GLY A 149 0.30 10.38 -6.69
C GLY A 149 1.18 9.58 -5.75
N ILE A 150 0.56 9.10 -4.68
CA ILE A 150 1.20 8.23 -3.68
C ILE A 150 0.14 7.38 -2.98
N ALA A 151 0.54 6.22 -2.49
CA ALA A 151 -0.27 5.30 -1.71
C ALA A 151 -1.58 4.93 -2.45
N GLY A 152 -1.50 4.76 -3.77
CA GLY A 152 -2.65 4.44 -4.63
C GLY A 152 -3.66 5.58 -4.81
N LYS A 153 -3.30 6.83 -4.48
CA LYS A 153 -4.10 8.01 -4.79
C LYS A 153 -3.44 8.82 -5.90
N VAL A 154 -4.21 9.13 -6.94
CA VAL A 154 -3.78 9.96 -8.07
C VAL A 154 -4.38 11.35 -7.91
N MET A 155 -3.58 12.37 -8.21
CA MET A 155 -3.92 13.78 -8.17
C MET A 155 -3.62 14.43 -9.52
N SER A 156 -3.80 15.75 -9.61
CA SER A 156 -3.23 16.54 -10.70
C SER A 156 -1.70 16.37 -10.77
N ALA A 157 -1.10 16.78 -11.89
CA ALA A 157 0.35 16.98 -11.93
C ALA A 157 0.80 17.84 -10.73
N ASP A 158 1.95 17.47 -10.16
CA ASP A 158 2.54 18.11 -8.96
C ASP A 158 1.56 18.27 -7.80
N GLY A 159 0.70 17.26 -7.62
CA GLY A 159 -0.39 17.30 -6.65
C GLY A 159 0.00 16.93 -5.23
N VAL A 160 1.20 16.37 -5.04
CA VAL A 160 1.68 15.82 -3.78
C VAL A 160 3.17 16.17 -3.61
N LEU A 161 3.56 16.63 -2.44
CA LEU A 161 4.95 16.70 -2.02
C LEU A 161 5.34 15.35 -1.41
N VAL A 162 6.38 14.73 -1.97
CA VAL A 162 6.88 13.42 -1.54
C VAL A 162 8.30 13.59 -1.02
N ILE A 163 8.50 13.13 0.21
CA ILE A 163 9.81 13.05 0.86
C ILE A 163 10.23 11.58 0.84
N ARG A 164 11.34 11.30 0.15
CA ARG A 164 12.00 10.01 0.17
C ARG A 164 13.07 10.00 1.25
N TRP A 165 13.08 8.95 2.05
CA TRP A 165 14.00 8.84 3.16
C TRP A 165 14.25 7.38 3.55
N VAL A 166 15.41 7.17 4.16
CA VAL A 166 15.89 5.85 4.58
C VAL A 166 15.61 5.65 6.07
N LEU A 167 14.88 4.58 6.39
CA LEU A 167 14.63 4.19 7.77
C LEU A 167 15.90 3.69 8.46
N PRO A 168 15.96 3.66 9.80
CA PRO A 168 17.09 3.06 10.53
C PRO A 168 17.40 1.62 10.14
N SER A 169 16.39 0.88 9.65
CA SER A 169 16.52 -0.48 9.11
C SER A 169 17.25 -0.55 7.75
N GLY A 170 17.53 0.58 7.10
CA GLY A 170 18.05 0.67 5.74
C GLY A 170 16.96 0.64 4.66
N THR A 171 15.69 0.49 5.02
CA THR A 171 14.59 0.49 4.06
C THR A 171 14.23 1.90 3.61
N GLU A 172 14.20 2.13 2.31
CA GLU A 172 13.78 3.41 1.74
C GLU A 172 12.26 3.48 1.55
N ILE A 173 11.65 4.58 2.01
CA ILE A 173 10.22 4.83 1.88
C ILE A 173 9.95 6.25 1.36
N ASP A 174 8.81 6.41 0.71
CA ASP A 174 8.26 7.68 0.29
C ASP A 174 7.12 8.06 1.24
N SER A 175 7.16 9.25 1.85
CA SER A 175 6.09 9.84 2.66
C SER A 175 5.49 11.02 1.93
N GLY A 176 4.17 11.02 1.73
CA GLY A 176 3.50 12.00 0.88
C GLY A 176 2.50 12.89 1.61
N ILE A 177 2.61 14.20 1.36
CA ILE A 177 1.68 15.21 1.86
C ILE A 177 1.08 16.00 0.71
N ARG A 178 -0.24 16.13 0.73
CA ARG A 178 -0.95 17.11 -0.10
C ARG A 178 -1.17 18.36 0.74
N ALA A 179 -0.41 19.42 0.47
CA ALA A 179 -0.57 20.69 1.17
C ALA A 179 -1.86 21.39 0.74
N ASP A 180 -2.42 22.20 1.63
CA ASP A 180 -3.57 23.05 1.34
C ASP A 180 -3.17 24.17 0.36
N ASP A 181 -2.01 24.80 0.60
CA ASP A 181 -1.34 25.70 -0.34
C ASP A 181 -0.20 24.98 -1.06
N LYS A 182 -0.32 24.80 -2.37
CA LYS A 182 0.73 24.16 -3.20
C LYS A 182 1.84 25.12 -3.61
N SER A 183 1.69 26.43 -3.38
CA SER A 183 2.71 27.44 -3.68
C SER A 183 4.00 27.21 -2.89
N ILE A 184 3.92 26.45 -1.79
CA ILE A 184 5.06 26.07 -0.95
C ILE A 184 5.98 25.03 -1.60
N TYR A 185 5.48 24.23 -2.55
CA TYR A 185 6.21 23.06 -3.08
C TYR A 185 7.56 23.39 -3.69
N PRO A 186 7.72 24.45 -4.52
CA PRO A 186 9.04 24.84 -5.03
C PRO A 186 10.03 25.17 -3.90
N GLY A 187 9.59 25.84 -2.83
CA GLY A 187 10.45 26.11 -1.67
C GLY A 187 10.91 24.83 -0.98
N TRP A 188 10.01 23.85 -0.88
CA TRP A 188 10.33 22.52 -0.35
C TRP A 188 11.26 21.72 -1.25
N VAL A 189 11.11 21.75 -2.57
CA VAL A 189 11.99 21.01 -3.49
C VAL A 189 13.37 21.66 -3.55
N ASN A 190 13.43 23.00 -3.72
CA ASN A 190 14.68 23.72 -3.91
C ASN A 190 15.63 23.61 -2.71
N ALA A 191 15.09 23.60 -1.50
CA ALA A 191 15.88 23.51 -0.28
C ALA A 191 16.53 22.13 -0.06
N PHE A 192 16.17 21.12 -0.86
CA PHE A 192 16.75 19.77 -0.82
C PHE A 192 17.39 19.36 -2.15
N ALA A 193 17.42 20.24 -3.15
CA ALA A 193 17.91 19.94 -4.49
C ALA A 193 19.37 19.44 -4.51
N GLY A 194 20.22 19.89 -3.59
CA GLY A 194 21.62 19.47 -3.48
C GLY A 194 21.87 18.10 -2.85
N GLN A 195 20.84 17.41 -2.34
CA GLN A 195 21.00 16.04 -1.79
C GLN A 195 20.89 14.96 -2.88
N HIS A 196 20.37 15.31 -4.06
CA HIS A 196 20.11 14.39 -5.17
C HIS A 196 21.37 13.98 -5.97
N ASP A 197 22.44 14.77 -5.91
CA ASP A 197 23.61 14.64 -6.79
C ASP A 197 24.64 13.58 -6.32
N SER A 198 24.40 12.91 -5.18
CA SER A 198 25.41 12.02 -4.58
C SER A 198 25.39 10.58 -5.10
N GLU A 199 24.35 10.16 -5.84
CA GLU A 199 24.16 8.73 -6.17
C GLU A 199 23.78 8.42 -7.64
N GLN A 200 23.69 9.43 -8.51
CA GLN A 200 23.55 9.19 -9.96
C GLN A 200 24.91 9.14 -10.66
N GLY A 201 25.75 8.20 -10.23
CA GLY A 201 26.99 7.82 -10.91
C GLY A 201 27.03 6.33 -11.12
N THR A 202 26.86 5.90 -12.37
CA THR A 202 27.00 4.52 -12.90
C THR A 202 25.72 3.69 -12.96
N GLN A 203 24.96 3.87 -14.03
CA GLN A 203 24.31 2.76 -14.73
C GLN A 203 24.72 2.85 -16.19
N GLU A 204 25.74 2.06 -16.55
CA GLU A 204 25.95 1.56 -17.93
C GLU A 204 25.26 0.20 -18.07
#